data_AF-A0A9Q3BVH7-F1
#
_entry.id   AF-A0A9Q3BVH7-F1
#
_cell.length_a   1.000
_cell.length_b   1.000
_cell.length_c   1.000
_cell.angle_alpha   90.00
_cell.angle_beta   90.00
_cell.angle_gamma   90.00
#
_symmetry.space_group_name_H-M   'P 1'
#
loop_
_entity.id
_entity.type
_entity.pdbx_description
1 polymer ?
#
loop_
_entity_poly.entity_id
_entity_poly.type
_entity_poly.pdbx_seq_one_letter_code
_entity_poly.pdbx_strand_id
1 'polypeptide(L)'
;MVVYIDDIIIYSETWEDHLQYIDRVLSKCTPINLQISPKKCNFGQQELLDLGHKVSGLSLEIDHRKVAAVLQQPVPRNIKEMQDFLGFSSYYRNHMKGFSHITSSLYKLCSKYVVFEIIKERRDAYERIKYELTNAPVLIFPDLELPFKLYLDAECSQGLGAALHQRQIVDGEPREGVICYISRQLKVSEASYGATQTECLCLVWDLEKLHYYLEGAGFEVYTDCTVLKSLLNMKTTNRHMLIWPIAIQEYRGNITIIYKGSKSHTNADGLSRWPLDNVKRNPAYDPEVAPKIPIPFIEIDRKKNFRFSESAPESGTPDSGNTDSEGT
;
A
#
# COMPACT_ATOMS: atom_id res chain seq x y z
N MET A 1 -5.16 -17.45 -15.39
CA MET A 1 -6.46 -16.82 -15.73
C MET A 1 -6.89 -15.99 -14.53
N VAL A 2 -7.12 -14.69 -14.72
CA VAL A 2 -7.69 -13.82 -13.70
C VAL A 2 -9.06 -13.38 -14.19
N VAL A 3 -10.09 -13.52 -13.36
CA VAL A 3 -11.45 -13.06 -13.65
C VAL A 3 -11.76 -11.94 -12.68
N TYR A 4 -12.02 -10.75 -13.20
CA TYR A 4 -12.36 -9.59 -12.39
C TYR A 4 -13.72 -9.03 -12.83
N ILE A 5 -14.76 -9.39 -12.08
CA ILE A 5 -16.17 -8.97 -12.27
C ILE A 5 -16.65 -9.19 -13.72
N ASP A 6 -16.39 -8.24 -14.62
CA ASP A 6 -16.86 -8.21 -16.00
C ASP A 6 -15.77 -8.56 -17.03
N ASP A 7 -14.49 -8.60 -16.63
CA ASP A 7 -13.34 -8.83 -17.52
C ASP A 7 -12.68 -10.20 -17.27
N ILE A 8 -12.45 -10.95 -18.35
CA ILE A 8 -11.75 -12.25 -18.33
C ILE A 8 -10.36 -12.05 -18.94
N ILE A 9 -9.33 -12.13 -18.11
CA ILE A 9 -7.94 -12.00 -18.53
C ILE A 9 -7.32 -13.40 -18.70
N ILE A 10 -6.95 -13.69 -19.93
CA ILE A 10 -6.25 -14.93 -20.31
C ILE A 10 -4.80 -14.56 -20.58
N TYR A 11 -3.86 -15.27 -19.95
CA TYR A 11 -2.43 -15.13 -20.17
C TYR A 11 -1.80 -16.52 -20.26
N SER A 12 -0.71 -16.63 -21.02
CA SER A 12 0.05 -17.85 -21.25
C SER A 12 1.49 -17.49 -21.61
N GLU A 13 2.40 -18.45 -21.44
CA GLU A 13 3.82 -18.27 -21.79
C GLU A 13 4.06 -18.43 -23.30
N THR A 14 3.29 -19.29 -23.96
CA THR A 14 3.38 -19.55 -25.40
C THR A 14 2.10 -19.14 -26.13
N TRP A 15 2.21 -18.90 -27.44
CA TRP A 15 1.06 -18.58 -28.30
C TRP A 15 0.15 -19.80 -28.49
N GLU A 16 0.74 -20.99 -28.58
CA GLU A 16 0.05 -22.26 -28.73
C GLU A 16 -0.83 -22.55 -27.51
N ASP A 17 -0.32 -22.35 -26.30
CA ASP A 17 -1.09 -22.48 -25.07
C ASP A 17 -2.17 -21.39 -24.98
N HIS A 18 -1.88 -20.19 -25.47
CA HIS A 18 -2.84 -19.07 -25.48
C HIS A 18 -4.12 -19.42 -26.23
N LEU A 19 -3.97 -19.97 -27.44
CA LEU A 19 -5.09 -20.38 -28.28
C LEU A 19 -5.92 -21.47 -27.62
N GLN A 20 -5.26 -22.44 -26.96
CA GLN A 20 -5.98 -23.48 -26.21
C GLN A 20 -6.75 -22.92 -25.01
N TYR A 21 -6.21 -21.91 -24.32
CA TYR A 21 -6.88 -21.28 -23.19
C TYR A 21 -8.07 -20.43 -23.64
N ILE A 22 -7.94 -19.68 -24.74
CA ILE A 22 -9.05 -18.94 -25.35
C ILE A 22 -10.18 -19.91 -25.72
N ASP A 23 -9.86 -20.99 -26.42
CA ASP A 23 -10.86 -21.99 -26.86
C ASP A 23 -11.59 -22.61 -25.66
N ARG A 24 -10.86 -22.97 -24.60
CA ARG A 24 -11.45 -23.48 -23.35
C ARG A 24 -12.40 -22.49 -22.70
N VAL A 25 -12.03 -21.21 -22.62
CA VAL A 25 -12.87 -20.17 -22.01
C VAL A 25 -14.15 -19.97 -22.83
N LEU A 26 -14.04 -19.75 -24.14
CA LEU A 26 -15.18 -19.54 -25.03
C LEU A 26 -16.13 -20.76 -25.05
N SER A 27 -15.57 -21.97 -25.05
CA SER A 27 -16.33 -23.22 -24.97
C SER A 27 -17.11 -23.36 -23.67
N LYS A 28 -16.65 -22.76 -22.56
CA LYS A 28 -17.35 -22.74 -21.27
C LYS A 28 -18.38 -21.61 -21.17
N CYS A 29 -18.18 -20.49 -21.85
CA CYS A 29 -19.12 -19.37 -21.89
C CYS A 29 -20.39 -19.69 -22.69
N THR A 30 -20.26 -20.47 -23.76
CA THR A 30 -21.37 -20.87 -24.65
C THR A 30 -22.54 -21.55 -23.91
N PRO A 31 -22.34 -22.61 -23.10
CA PRO A 31 -23.44 -23.31 -22.43
C PRO A 31 -24.12 -22.50 -21.31
N ILE A 32 -23.43 -21.53 -20.72
CA ILE A 32 -24.00 -20.65 -19.68
C ILE A 32 -24.65 -19.38 -20.25
N ASN A 33 -24.75 -19.28 -21.58
CA ASN A 33 -25.32 -18.14 -22.30
C ASN A 33 -24.66 -16.79 -21.93
N LEU A 34 -23.35 -16.81 -21.63
CA LEU A 34 -22.59 -15.60 -21.36
C LEU A 34 -22.28 -14.90 -22.68
N GLN A 35 -22.80 -13.69 -22.86
CA GLN A 35 -22.58 -12.90 -24.06
C GLN A 35 -21.31 -12.06 -23.95
N ILE A 36 -20.34 -12.36 -24.81
CA ILE A 36 -19.08 -11.62 -24.91
C ILE A 36 -19.20 -10.63 -26.07
N SER A 37 -18.90 -9.34 -25.84
CA SER A 37 -18.94 -8.31 -26.88
C SER A 37 -17.61 -8.27 -27.65
N PRO A 38 -17.55 -8.71 -28.93
CA PRO A 38 -16.29 -8.79 -29.67
C PRO A 38 -15.60 -7.45 -29.83
N LYS A 39 -16.37 -6.35 -29.86
CA LYS A 39 -15.85 -4.98 -29.97
C LYS A 39 -15.08 -4.52 -28.72
N LYS A 40 -15.29 -5.16 -27.59
CA LYS A 40 -14.60 -4.88 -26.32
C LYS A 40 -13.50 -5.89 -26.01
N CYS A 41 -13.33 -6.93 -26.83
CA CYS A 41 -12.33 -7.95 -26.63
C CYS A 41 -11.01 -7.57 -27.31
N ASN A 42 -9.92 -7.72 -26.57
CA ASN A 42 -8.56 -7.58 -27.08
C ASN A 42 -7.90 -8.96 -27.09
N PHE A 43 -7.57 -9.49 -28.27
CA PHE A 43 -6.97 -10.81 -28.41
C PHE A 43 -5.50 -10.71 -28.84
N GLY A 44 -4.67 -11.63 -28.34
CA GLY A 44 -3.28 -11.80 -28.76
C GLY A 44 -2.41 -10.56 -28.64
N GLN A 45 -2.75 -9.68 -27.69
CA GLN A 45 -1.93 -8.53 -27.36
C GLN A 45 -0.71 -9.00 -26.58
N GLN A 46 0.47 -8.51 -26.95
CA GLN A 46 1.64 -8.63 -26.07
C GLN A 46 1.50 -7.75 -24.83
N GLU A 47 0.67 -6.69 -24.91
CA GLU A 47 0.44 -5.72 -23.84
C GLU A 47 -1.05 -5.36 -23.74
N LEU A 48 -1.68 -5.60 -22.59
CA LEU A 48 -3.11 -5.35 -22.36
C LEU A 48 -3.32 -4.10 -21.50
N LEU A 49 -4.09 -3.12 -21.98
CA LEU A 49 -4.53 -2.02 -21.13
C LEU A 49 -5.77 -2.44 -20.32
N ASP A 50 -5.60 -2.71 -19.03
CA ASP A 50 -6.69 -3.13 -18.13
C ASP A 50 -6.70 -2.31 -16.82
N LEU A 51 -7.90 -1.92 -16.36
CA LEU A 51 -8.12 -1.04 -15.20
C LEU A 51 -7.27 0.25 -15.20
N GLY A 52 -6.88 0.74 -16.39
CA GLY A 52 -6.03 1.91 -16.58
C GLY A 52 -4.53 1.64 -16.68
N HIS A 53 -4.09 0.38 -16.84
CA HIS A 53 -2.68 -0.04 -16.80
C HIS A 53 -2.27 -0.90 -17.98
N LYS A 54 -1.03 -0.77 -18.48
CA LYS A 54 -0.48 -1.62 -19.53
C LYS A 54 0.17 -2.89 -18.96
N VAL A 55 -0.37 -4.06 -19.27
CA VAL A 55 0.04 -5.38 -18.81
C VAL A 55 0.79 -6.07 -19.94
N SER A 56 2.12 -5.91 -20.03
CA SER A 56 2.96 -6.60 -21.02
C SER A 56 3.43 -7.97 -20.51
N GLY A 57 3.51 -8.97 -21.40
CA GLY A 57 3.96 -10.34 -21.09
C GLY A 57 5.36 -10.48 -20.48
N LEU A 58 6.14 -9.40 -20.44
CA LEU A 58 7.44 -9.32 -19.73
C LEU A 58 7.53 -8.11 -18.79
N SER A 59 6.54 -7.24 -18.78
CA SER A 59 6.49 -6.06 -17.93
C SER A 59 5.04 -5.67 -17.70
N LEU A 60 4.45 -6.17 -16.62
CA LEU A 60 3.41 -5.37 -15.98
C LEU A 60 4.06 -4.01 -15.72
N GLU A 61 3.65 -2.98 -16.45
CA GLU A 61 4.06 -1.63 -16.18
C GLU A 61 3.77 -1.42 -14.69
N ILE A 62 4.84 -1.17 -13.92
CA ILE A 62 4.80 -1.16 -12.46
C ILE A 62 3.59 -0.37 -12.03
N ASP A 63 2.68 -0.98 -11.27
CA ASP A 63 1.52 -0.27 -10.78
C ASP A 63 2.04 0.93 -9.99
N HIS A 64 1.92 2.13 -10.57
CA HIS A 64 2.45 3.36 -9.98
C HIS A 64 1.87 3.59 -8.57
N ARG A 65 0.77 2.90 -8.23
CA ARG A 65 0.22 2.86 -6.88
C ARG A 65 1.12 2.12 -5.88
N LYS A 66 1.74 1.01 -6.29
CA LYS A 66 2.65 0.19 -5.49
C LYS A 66 3.97 0.88 -5.18
N VAL A 67 4.34 1.89 -5.93
CA VAL A 67 5.58 2.66 -5.72
C VAL A 67 5.32 4.14 -5.49
N ALA A 68 4.05 4.51 -5.30
CA ALA A 68 3.61 5.89 -5.17
C ALA A 68 4.39 6.61 -4.06
N ALA A 69 4.66 5.91 -2.95
CA ALA A 69 5.40 6.44 -1.80
C ALA A 69 6.74 7.06 -2.22
N VAL A 70 7.48 6.40 -3.12
CA VAL A 70 8.77 6.88 -3.62
C VAL A 70 8.58 7.80 -4.83
N LEU A 71 7.68 7.45 -5.76
CA LEU A 71 7.49 8.19 -7.00
C LEU A 71 6.98 9.63 -6.78
N GLN A 72 6.05 9.80 -5.83
CA GLN A 72 5.41 11.08 -5.53
C GLN A 72 6.18 11.91 -4.50
N GLN A 73 7.34 11.41 -4.04
CA GLN A 73 8.16 12.12 -3.06
C GLN A 73 8.65 13.46 -3.64
N PRO A 74 8.46 14.57 -2.91
CA PRO A 74 8.98 15.87 -3.31
C PRO A 74 10.50 15.91 -3.16
N VAL A 75 11.14 16.77 -3.96
CA VAL A 75 12.59 16.98 -3.86
C VAL A 75 12.96 17.52 -2.47
N PRO A 76 13.99 16.97 -1.80
CA PRO A 76 14.43 17.40 -0.48
C PRO A 76 14.72 18.90 -0.41
N ARG A 77 14.28 19.52 0.68
CA ARG A 77 14.44 20.97 0.94
C ARG A 77 15.57 21.29 1.92
N ASN A 78 16.09 20.28 2.62
CA ASN A 78 17.16 20.44 3.59
C ASN A 78 18.11 19.23 3.60
N ILE A 79 19.24 19.40 4.28
CA ILE A 79 20.29 18.37 4.37
C ILE A 79 19.75 17.09 5.04
N LYS A 80 18.89 17.22 6.05
CA LYS A 80 18.34 16.06 6.77
C LYS A 80 17.49 15.19 5.84
N GLU A 81 16.55 15.79 5.12
CA GLU A 81 15.72 15.09 4.12
C GLU A 81 16.55 14.45 3.02
N MET A 82 17.65 15.09 2.58
CA MET A 82 18.55 14.51 1.60
C MET A 82 19.34 13.32 2.18
N GLN A 83 19.81 13.41 3.42
CA GLN A 83 20.51 12.32 4.11
C GLN A 83 19.62 11.12 4.33
N ASP A 84 18.40 11.35 4.79
CA ASP A 84 17.39 10.31 4.98
C ASP A 84 17.15 9.61 3.60
N PHE A 85 17.03 10.37 2.48
CA PHE A 85 16.78 9.80 1.14
C PHE A 85 17.96 8.98 0.62
N LEU A 86 19.18 9.47 0.86
CA LEU A 86 20.40 8.75 0.54
C LEU A 86 20.55 7.49 1.40
N GLY A 87 20.11 7.53 2.68
CA GLY A 87 20.05 6.39 3.57
C GLY A 87 19.16 5.28 3.00
N PHE A 88 17.90 5.63 2.70
CA PHE A 88 16.92 4.73 2.09
C PHE A 88 17.41 4.14 0.76
N SER A 89 17.83 4.99 -0.18
CA SER A 89 18.28 4.55 -1.51
C SER A 89 19.58 3.74 -1.48
N SER A 90 20.46 3.97 -0.50
CA SER A 90 21.72 3.22 -0.37
C SER A 90 21.52 1.74 -0.09
N TYR A 91 20.38 1.35 0.52
CA TYR A 91 20.04 -0.07 0.70
C TYR A 91 19.97 -0.79 -0.65
N TYR A 92 19.38 -0.14 -1.65
CA TYR A 92 19.15 -0.69 -2.98
C TYR A 92 20.35 -0.49 -3.94
N ARG A 93 21.50 0.00 -3.46
CA ARG A 93 22.67 0.33 -4.30
C ARG A 93 23.17 -0.84 -5.15
N ASN A 94 23.06 -2.08 -4.67
CA ASN A 94 23.51 -3.29 -5.38
C ASN A 94 22.64 -3.57 -6.63
N HIS A 95 21.44 -2.99 -6.66
CA HIS A 95 20.49 -3.13 -7.76
C HIS A 95 20.62 -1.97 -8.77
N MET A 96 21.35 -0.91 -8.43
CA MET A 96 21.52 0.28 -9.26
C MET A 96 22.93 0.35 -9.84
N LYS A 97 23.04 0.22 -11.16
CA LYS A 97 24.33 0.35 -11.85
C LYS A 97 24.84 1.80 -11.73
N GLY A 98 26.05 1.97 -11.23
CA GLY A 98 26.67 3.30 -11.12
C GLY A 98 26.13 4.18 -9.98
N PHE A 99 25.50 3.58 -8.95
CA PHE A 99 24.94 4.32 -7.80
C PHE A 99 25.88 5.38 -7.22
N SER A 100 27.15 5.04 -6.99
CA SER A 100 28.14 5.96 -6.42
C SER A 100 28.40 7.18 -7.31
N HIS A 101 28.34 7.01 -8.64
CA HIS A 101 28.52 8.11 -9.58
C HIS A 101 27.31 9.06 -9.53
N ILE A 102 26.10 8.51 -9.58
CA ILE A 102 24.84 9.25 -9.55
C ILE A 102 24.70 10.04 -8.23
N THR A 103 24.99 9.40 -7.10
CA THR A 103 24.80 9.98 -5.76
C THR A 103 25.94 10.88 -5.31
N SER A 104 27.05 10.93 -6.05
CA SER A 104 28.24 11.70 -5.65
C SER A 104 27.95 13.19 -5.43
N SER A 105 27.15 13.80 -6.30
CA SER A 105 26.75 15.21 -6.21
C SER A 105 25.80 15.46 -5.04
N LEU A 106 24.99 14.46 -4.66
CA LEU A 106 24.06 14.48 -3.53
C LEU A 106 24.79 14.30 -2.19
N TYR A 107 25.75 13.38 -2.09
CA TYR A 107 26.58 13.23 -0.88
C TYR A 107 27.42 14.49 -0.60
N LYS A 108 27.91 15.16 -1.64
CA LYS A 108 28.58 16.47 -1.50
C LYS A 108 27.64 17.54 -0.94
N LEU A 109 26.36 17.53 -1.33
CA LEU A 109 25.35 18.46 -0.82
C LEU A 109 25.13 18.30 0.70
N CYS A 110 25.32 17.09 1.24
CA CYS A 110 25.16 16.80 2.67
C CYS A 110 26.37 17.18 3.53
N SER A 111 27.39 17.83 2.96
CA SER A 111 28.60 18.23 3.68
C SER A 111 28.42 19.55 4.42
N LYS A 112 29.02 19.68 5.62
CA LYS A 112 28.84 20.82 6.54
C LYS A 112 29.20 22.20 5.95
N TYR A 113 30.06 22.24 4.93
CA TYR A 113 30.59 23.47 4.33
C TYR A 113 29.99 23.79 2.96
N VAL A 114 28.97 23.04 2.53
CA VAL A 114 28.33 23.22 1.22
C VAL A 114 26.95 23.84 1.43
N VAL A 115 26.65 24.88 0.66
CA VAL A 115 25.32 25.51 0.66
C VAL A 115 24.31 24.53 0.06
N PHE A 116 23.17 24.37 0.73
CA PHE A 116 22.11 23.52 0.21
C PHE A 116 21.42 24.19 -0.98
N GLU A 117 21.75 23.74 -2.19
CA GLU A 117 21.14 24.20 -3.43
C GLU A 117 20.82 23.01 -4.35
N ILE A 118 19.61 22.97 -4.89
CA ILE A 118 19.20 21.96 -5.88
C ILE A 118 19.37 22.56 -7.28
N ILE A 119 20.58 22.41 -7.82
CA ILE A 119 20.88 22.69 -9.23
C ILE A 119 20.36 21.56 -10.13
N LYS A 120 20.32 21.81 -11.44
CA LYS A 120 19.83 20.85 -12.45
C LYS A 120 20.49 19.47 -12.32
N GLU A 121 21.82 19.41 -12.19
CA GLU A 121 22.57 18.16 -12.02
C GLU A 121 22.10 17.33 -10.81
N ARG A 122 21.88 17.98 -9.66
CA ARG A 122 21.43 17.32 -8.43
C ARG A 122 19.97 16.87 -8.54
N ARG A 123 19.13 17.66 -9.21
CA ARG A 123 17.74 17.27 -9.51
C ARG A 123 17.70 16.05 -10.43
N ASP A 124 18.49 16.06 -11.51
CA ASP A 124 18.56 14.95 -12.45
C ASP A 124 19.08 13.68 -11.77
N ALA A 125 20.07 13.79 -10.88
CA ALA A 125 20.53 12.67 -10.05
C ALA A 125 19.44 12.13 -9.11
N TYR A 126 18.69 13.03 -8.45
CA TYR A 126 17.58 12.65 -7.57
C TYR A 126 16.46 11.92 -8.33
N GLU A 127 16.01 12.47 -9.46
CA GLU A 127 14.99 11.84 -10.29
C GLU A 127 15.48 10.52 -10.90
N ARG A 128 16.78 10.41 -11.22
CA ARG A 128 17.35 9.14 -11.69
C ARG A 128 17.28 8.05 -10.63
N ILE A 129 17.61 8.36 -9.37
CA ILE A 129 17.52 7.39 -8.27
C ILE A 129 16.06 6.98 -8.05
N LYS A 130 15.12 7.94 -8.07
CA LYS A 130 13.68 7.63 -8.00
C LYS A 130 13.28 6.69 -9.12
N TYR A 131 13.67 6.98 -10.35
CA TYR A 131 13.38 6.11 -11.49
C TYR A 131 13.92 4.68 -11.30
N GLU A 132 15.15 4.51 -10.80
CA GLU A 132 15.72 3.19 -10.56
C GLU A 132 15.02 2.44 -9.40
N LEU A 133 14.58 3.15 -8.36
CA LEU A 133 13.78 2.58 -7.26
C LEU A 133 12.39 2.14 -7.71
N THR A 134 11.80 2.85 -8.67
CA THR A 134 10.46 2.57 -9.19
C THR A 134 10.48 1.64 -10.39
N ASN A 135 11.63 1.08 -10.79
CA ASN A 135 11.75 0.19 -11.93
C ASN A 135 12.52 -1.10 -11.61
N ALA A 136 12.42 -2.07 -12.53
CA ALA A 136 13.34 -3.19 -12.54
C ALA A 136 14.79 -2.65 -12.67
N PRO A 137 15.74 -3.15 -11.87
CA PRO A 137 15.70 -4.45 -11.20
C PRO A 137 15.45 -4.37 -9.68
N VAL A 138 15.04 -3.23 -9.14
CA VAL A 138 14.70 -3.07 -7.71
C VAL A 138 13.33 -3.72 -7.42
N LEU A 139 12.38 -3.51 -8.32
CA LEU A 139 11.06 -4.13 -8.22
C LEU A 139 11.04 -5.52 -8.84
N ILE A 140 10.36 -6.43 -8.17
CA ILE A 140 10.13 -7.82 -8.59
C ILE A 140 8.64 -8.14 -8.59
N PHE A 141 8.26 -9.12 -9.40
CA PHE A 141 6.90 -9.61 -9.42
C PHE A 141 6.65 -10.55 -8.24
N PRO A 142 5.53 -10.43 -7.50
CA PRO A 142 5.27 -11.30 -6.35
C PRO A 142 4.98 -12.74 -6.80
N ASP A 143 5.60 -13.69 -6.11
CA ASP A 143 5.30 -15.12 -6.20
C ASP A 143 4.49 -15.53 -4.97
N LEU A 144 3.23 -15.95 -5.17
CA LEU A 144 2.33 -16.23 -4.06
C LEU A 144 2.69 -17.53 -3.30
N GLU A 145 3.56 -18.38 -3.86
CA GLU A 145 4.01 -19.61 -3.20
C GLU A 145 5.17 -19.39 -2.23
N LEU A 146 5.87 -18.25 -2.36
CA LEU A 146 7.03 -17.91 -1.55
C LEU A 146 6.67 -16.95 -0.40
N PRO A 147 7.35 -17.04 0.74
CA PRO A 147 7.05 -16.18 1.87
C PRO A 147 7.44 -14.72 1.60
N PHE A 148 6.63 -13.80 2.13
CA PHE A 148 6.88 -12.37 2.04
C PHE A 148 7.71 -11.86 3.22
N LYS A 149 8.36 -10.71 3.02
CA LYS A 149 9.06 -9.96 4.06
C LYS A 149 8.49 -8.55 4.13
N LEU A 150 7.86 -8.21 5.24
CA LEU A 150 7.31 -6.89 5.48
C LEU A 150 8.25 -6.11 6.39
N TYR A 151 8.75 -4.98 5.92
CA TYR A 151 9.55 -4.04 6.71
C TYR A 151 8.69 -2.87 7.14
N LEU A 152 8.45 -2.76 8.45
CA LEU A 152 7.64 -1.69 9.05
C LEU A 152 8.50 -0.46 9.30
N ASP A 153 8.04 0.72 8.93
CA ASP A 153 8.68 1.98 9.29
C ASP A 153 7.63 2.93 9.87
N ALA A 154 7.81 3.36 11.11
CA ALA A 154 6.88 4.27 11.76
C ALA A 154 7.64 5.38 12.46
N GLU A 155 7.33 6.63 12.10
CA GLU A 155 7.91 7.80 12.75
C GLU A 155 6.80 8.52 13.50
N CYS A 156 6.94 8.54 14.82
CA CYS A 156 6.01 9.22 15.71
C CYS A 156 5.79 10.66 15.27
N SER A 157 4.53 11.10 15.24
CA SER A 157 4.14 12.46 14.83
C SER A 157 4.40 12.84 13.37
N GLN A 158 4.89 11.93 12.52
CA GLN A 158 5.03 12.16 11.08
C GLN A 158 4.12 11.23 10.26
N GLY A 159 4.38 9.94 10.28
CA GLY A 159 3.75 9.02 9.34
C GLY A 159 4.04 7.55 9.57
N LEU A 160 3.37 6.75 8.75
CA LEU A 160 3.53 5.30 8.66
C LEU A 160 4.06 4.97 7.27
N GLY A 161 4.89 3.94 7.19
CA GLY A 161 5.43 3.44 5.95
C GLY A 161 5.75 1.96 6.05
N ALA A 162 5.71 1.27 4.91
CA ALA A 162 6.19 -0.09 4.83
C ALA A 162 6.73 -0.42 3.46
N ALA A 163 7.69 -1.34 3.44
CA ALA A 163 8.21 -1.95 2.23
C ALA A 163 7.93 -3.46 2.26
N LEU A 164 7.20 -3.95 1.26
CA LEU A 164 6.97 -5.37 1.06
C LEU A 164 8.03 -5.92 0.10
N HIS A 165 8.82 -6.86 0.59
CA HIS A 165 9.90 -7.51 -0.14
C HIS A 165 9.62 -9.01 -0.28
N GLN A 166 10.31 -9.62 -1.23
CA GLN A 166 10.33 -11.07 -1.36
C GLN A 166 11.70 -11.54 -1.83
N ARG A 167 12.11 -12.72 -1.37
CA ARG A 167 13.35 -13.35 -1.82
C ARG A 167 13.03 -14.32 -2.94
N GLN A 168 13.55 -14.07 -4.13
CA GLN A 168 13.36 -14.88 -5.32
C GLN A 168 14.70 -15.20 -5.98
N ILE A 169 14.74 -16.24 -6.80
CA ILE A 169 15.90 -16.54 -7.63
C ILE A 169 15.69 -15.81 -8.96
N VAL A 170 16.53 -14.80 -9.22
CA VAL A 170 16.53 -14.03 -10.47
C VAL A 170 17.87 -14.25 -11.15
N ASP A 171 17.86 -14.69 -12.40
CA ASP A 171 19.07 -15.03 -13.16
C ASP A 171 20.00 -16.05 -12.47
N GLY A 172 19.41 -16.99 -11.70
CA GLY A 172 20.15 -18.04 -10.99
C GLY A 172 20.71 -17.63 -9.62
N GLU A 173 20.57 -16.36 -9.21
CA GLU A 173 21.07 -15.85 -7.94
C GLU A 173 19.91 -15.47 -6.99
N PRO A 174 20.00 -15.78 -5.68
CA PRO A 174 18.98 -15.38 -4.73
C PRO A 174 19.04 -13.87 -4.49
N ARG A 175 17.96 -13.17 -4.84
CA ARG A 175 17.81 -11.73 -4.71
C ARG A 175 16.60 -11.40 -3.84
N GLU A 176 16.76 -10.44 -2.95
CA GLU A 176 15.63 -9.81 -2.26
C GLU A 176 15.23 -8.59 -3.09
N GLY A 177 14.00 -8.61 -3.61
CA GLY A 177 13.45 -7.53 -4.41
C GLY A 177 12.22 -6.93 -3.74
N VAL A 178 11.85 -5.73 -4.18
CA VAL A 178 10.69 -5.02 -3.65
C VAL A 178 9.46 -5.34 -4.48
N ILE A 179 8.32 -5.54 -3.83
CA ILE A 179 7.02 -5.67 -4.48
C ILE A 179 6.27 -4.33 -4.43
N CYS A 180 6.25 -3.70 -3.26
CA CYS A 180 5.62 -2.39 -3.09
C CYS A 180 6.19 -1.59 -1.92
N TYR A 181 6.02 -0.27 -2.02
CA TYR A 181 6.21 0.73 -0.99
C TYR A 181 4.87 1.42 -0.71
N ILE A 182 4.46 1.42 0.55
CA ILE A 182 3.28 2.16 1.00
C ILE A 182 3.72 3.18 2.06
N SER A 183 3.12 4.36 2.03
CA SER A 183 3.29 5.35 3.10
C SER A 183 2.06 6.25 3.21
N ARG A 184 1.78 6.72 4.43
CA ARG A 184 0.73 7.72 4.68
C ARG A 184 1.06 8.58 5.90
N GLN A 185 0.58 9.81 5.89
CA GLN A 185 0.62 10.68 7.06
C GLN A 185 -0.31 10.15 8.16
N LEU A 186 0.04 10.45 9.41
CA LEU A 186 -0.83 10.17 10.55
C LEU A 186 -2.12 10.99 10.45
N LYS A 187 -3.23 10.38 10.86
CA LYS A 187 -4.50 11.07 11.04
C LYS A 187 -4.44 12.02 12.23
N VAL A 188 -5.39 12.94 12.33
CA VAL A 188 -5.47 13.86 13.48
C VAL A 188 -5.69 13.07 14.77
N SER A 189 -6.49 12.01 14.71
CA SER A 189 -6.73 11.10 15.85
C SER A 189 -5.49 10.29 16.27
N GLU A 190 -4.57 10.03 15.34
CA GLU A 190 -3.35 9.24 15.55
C GLU A 190 -2.16 10.11 15.97
N ALA A 191 -2.23 11.43 15.76
CA ALA A 191 -1.15 12.36 16.10
C ALA A 191 -0.80 12.37 17.60
N SER A 192 -1.74 11.96 18.46
CA SER A 192 -1.54 11.84 19.91
C SER A 192 -0.86 10.54 20.35
N TYR A 193 -0.62 9.60 19.43
CA TYR A 193 -0.06 8.30 19.76
C TYR A 193 1.44 8.41 20.09
N GLY A 194 1.85 7.68 21.11
CA GLY A 194 3.28 7.52 21.43
C GLY A 194 3.97 6.61 20.40
N ALA A 195 5.31 6.55 20.46
CA ALA A 195 6.12 5.75 19.52
C ALA A 195 5.67 4.29 19.43
N THR A 196 5.49 3.60 20.57
CA THR A 196 5.03 2.20 20.61
C THR A 196 3.64 2.01 19.99
N GLN A 197 2.73 2.96 20.19
CA GLN A 197 1.39 2.90 19.61
C GLN A 197 1.43 3.12 18.11
N THR A 198 2.29 4.03 17.65
CA THR A 198 2.49 4.34 16.23
C THR A 198 3.05 3.12 15.48
N GLU A 199 4.03 2.43 16.07
CA GLU A 199 4.56 1.16 15.56
C GLU A 199 3.50 0.06 15.42
N CYS A 200 2.68 -0.13 16.47
CA CYS A 200 1.61 -1.12 16.42
C CYS A 200 0.52 -0.75 15.42
N LEU A 201 0.18 0.53 15.32
CA LEU A 201 -0.73 1.05 14.32
C LEU A 201 -0.18 0.81 12.91
N CYS A 202 1.11 1.02 12.68
CA CYS A 202 1.77 0.74 11.41
C CYS A 202 1.52 -0.70 10.98
N LEU A 203 1.84 -1.67 11.86
CA LEU A 203 1.61 -3.08 11.56
C LEU A 203 0.14 -3.37 11.20
N VAL A 204 -0.81 -2.88 11.98
CA VAL A 204 -2.24 -3.14 11.71
C VAL A 204 -2.67 -2.53 10.38
N TRP A 205 -2.25 -1.30 10.09
CA TRP A 205 -2.52 -0.63 8.83
C TRP A 205 -1.88 -1.36 7.65
N ASP A 206 -0.63 -1.82 7.78
CA ASP A 206 0.07 -2.56 6.74
C ASP A 206 -0.61 -3.89 6.42
N LEU A 207 -1.05 -4.63 7.45
CA LEU A 207 -1.82 -5.86 7.29
C LEU A 207 -3.15 -5.61 6.56
N GLU A 208 -3.85 -4.52 6.87
CA GLU A 208 -5.10 -4.16 6.19
C GLU A 208 -4.85 -3.78 4.72
N LYS A 209 -3.83 -2.97 4.45
CA LYS A 209 -3.53 -2.50 3.08
C LYS A 209 -2.92 -3.58 2.19
N LEU A 210 -2.15 -4.49 2.77
CA LEU A 210 -1.47 -5.57 2.06
C LEU A 210 -2.19 -6.92 2.21
N HIS A 211 -3.43 -6.93 2.73
CA HIS A 211 -4.23 -8.14 2.93
C HIS A 211 -4.24 -9.05 1.69
N TYR A 212 -4.43 -8.47 0.50
CA TYR A 212 -4.41 -9.19 -0.77
C TYR A 212 -3.13 -10.03 -1.03
N TYR A 213 -1.97 -9.61 -0.49
CA TYR A 213 -0.72 -10.37 -0.61
C TYR A 213 -0.49 -11.32 0.56
N LEU A 214 -0.91 -10.91 1.77
CA LEU A 214 -0.56 -11.59 3.01
C LEU A 214 -1.59 -12.66 3.43
N GLU A 215 -2.81 -12.59 2.90
CA GLU A 215 -3.84 -13.59 3.14
C GLU A 215 -3.37 -14.98 2.66
N GLY A 216 -3.36 -15.96 3.55
CA GLY A 216 -2.96 -17.34 3.24
C GLY A 216 -1.46 -17.57 3.04
N ALA A 217 -0.66 -16.54 2.77
CA ALA A 217 0.78 -16.63 2.61
C ALA A 217 1.53 -16.57 3.97
N GLY A 218 2.68 -17.23 4.07
CA GLY A 218 3.61 -17.07 5.19
C GLY A 218 4.42 -15.79 5.04
N PHE A 219 4.62 -15.02 6.11
CA PHE A 219 5.43 -13.80 6.03
C PHE A 219 6.16 -13.43 7.32
N GLU A 220 7.28 -12.74 7.13
CA GLU A 220 8.12 -12.22 8.20
C GLU A 220 7.94 -10.71 8.33
N VAL A 221 7.67 -10.23 9.53
CA VAL A 221 7.57 -8.79 9.83
C VAL A 221 8.84 -8.34 10.53
N TYR A 222 9.52 -7.36 9.96
CA TYR A 222 10.72 -6.74 10.50
C TYR A 222 10.39 -5.37 11.09
N THR A 223 10.78 -5.16 12.35
CA THR A 223 10.56 -3.90 13.09
C THR A 223 11.73 -3.63 14.03
N ASP A 224 11.96 -2.36 14.34
CA ASP A 224 12.91 -1.92 15.37
C ASP A 224 12.23 -1.68 16.74
N CYS A 225 10.96 -2.07 16.87
CA CYS A 225 10.22 -2.02 18.12
C CYS A 225 10.16 -3.41 18.77
N THR A 226 10.81 -3.57 19.92
CA THR A 226 10.77 -4.84 20.69
C THR A 226 9.39 -5.18 21.23
N VAL A 227 8.52 -4.17 21.40
CA VAL A 227 7.16 -4.34 21.93
C VAL A 227 6.28 -5.14 20.97
N LEU A 228 6.49 -4.97 19.65
CA LEU A 228 5.71 -5.68 18.63
C LEU A 228 5.88 -7.22 18.72
N LYS A 229 7.04 -7.71 19.15
CA LYS A 229 7.25 -9.15 19.40
C LYS A 229 6.29 -9.71 20.45
N SER A 230 5.99 -8.90 21.46
CA SER A 230 5.13 -9.28 22.56
C SER A 230 3.67 -8.91 22.31
N LEU A 231 3.34 -8.15 21.26
CA LEU A 231 2.02 -7.57 21.02
C LEU A 231 0.88 -8.60 21.11
N LEU A 232 1.09 -9.79 20.54
CA LEU A 232 0.11 -10.89 20.56
C LEU A 232 -0.16 -11.47 21.96
N ASN A 233 0.79 -11.31 22.88
CA ASN A 233 0.74 -11.85 24.24
C ASN A 233 0.70 -10.74 25.31
N MET A 234 0.65 -9.47 24.90
CA MET A 234 0.71 -8.33 25.80
C MET A 234 -0.58 -8.17 26.57
N LYS A 235 -0.47 -8.07 27.90
CA LYS A 235 -1.54 -7.61 28.76
C LYS A 235 -1.41 -6.10 28.91
N THR A 236 -2.32 -5.36 28.29
CA THR A 236 -2.34 -3.89 28.32
C THR A 236 -3.70 -3.39 28.80
N THR A 237 -3.69 -2.27 29.53
CA THR A 237 -4.90 -1.56 29.97
C THR A 237 -5.38 -0.55 28.92
N ASN A 238 -4.60 -0.30 27.87
CA ASN A 238 -4.95 0.62 26.81
C ASN A 238 -5.94 -0.02 25.82
N ARG A 239 -7.13 0.59 25.67
CA ARG A 239 -8.21 0.06 24.83
C ARG A 239 -7.83 -0.09 23.36
N HIS A 240 -7.03 0.82 22.79
CA HIS A 240 -6.60 0.72 21.39
C HIS A 240 -5.70 -0.49 21.17
N MET A 241 -4.79 -0.73 22.11
CA MET A 241 -3.88 -1.88 22.06
C MET A 241 -4.56 -3.23 22.36
N LEU A 242 -5.83 -3.23 22.79
CA LEU A 242 -6.63 -4.46 22.91
C LEU A 242 -7.30 -4.87 21.59
N ILE A 243 -7.57 -3.91 20.70
CA ILE A 243 -8.20 -4.17 19.40
C ILE A 243 -7.18 -4.72 18.40
N TRP A 244 -5.95 -4.21 18.41
CA TRP A 244 -4.91 -4.61 17.45
C TRP A 244 -4.55 -6.10 17.48
N PRO A 245 -4.42 -6.78 18.64
CA PRO A 245 -4.24 -8.23 18.67
C PRO A 245 -5.40 -9.01 18.00
N ILE A 246 -6.63 -8.47 18.00
CA ILE A 246 -7.78 -9.09 17.33
C ILE A 246 -7.61 -8.98 15.81
N ALA A 247 -7.18 -7.81 15.30
CA ALA A 247 -6.91 -7.64 13.87
C ALA A 247 -5.77 -8.54 13.38
N ILE A 248 -4.74 -8.77 14.21
CA ILE A 248 -3.58 -9.60 13.84
C ILE A 248 -3.89 -11.12 13.98
N GLN A 249 -4.96 -11.51 14.69
CA GLN A 249 -5.26 -12.92 14.95
C GLN A 249 -5.45 -13.74 13.67
N GLU A 250 -6.01 -13.13 12.63
CA GLU A 250 -6.20 -13.76 11.32
C GLU A 250 -4.88 -14.28 10.73
N TYR A 251 -3.77 -13.58 10.98
CA TYR A 251 -2.45 -13.91 10.45
C TYR A 251 -1.59 -14.72 11.41
N ARG A 252 -2.07 -15.03 12.63
CA ARG A 252 -1.26 -15.58 13.72
C ARG A 252 -0.52 -16.89 13.37
N GLY A 253 -1.08 -17.70 12.48
CA GLY A 253 -0.46 -18.95 12.01
C GLY A 253 0.69 -18.73 11.01
N ASN A 254 0.69 -17.58 10.32
CA ASN A 254 1.52 -17.32 9.15
C ASN A 254 2.51 -16.16 9.35
N ILE A 255 2.33 -15.36 10.41
CA ILE A 255 3.16 -14.20 10.74
C ILE A 255 4.31 -14.56 11.69
N THR A 256 5.52 -14.15 11.35
CA THR A 256 6.68 -14.20 12.25
C THR A 256 7.26 -12.81 12.47
N ILE A 257 7.19 -12.29 13.70
CA ILE A 257 7.70 -10.94 14.04
C ILE A 257 9.17 -11.02 14.48
N ILE A 258 10.04 -10.37 13.72
CA ILE A 258 11.49 -10.34 13.90
C ILE A 258 11.93 -8.91 14.25
N TYR A 259 12.69 -8.77 15.33
CA TYR A 259 13.30 -7.51 15.71
C TYR A 259 14.62 -7.35 14.96
N LYS A 260 14.79 -6.23 14.25
CA LYS A 260 16.07 -5.78 13.70
C LYS A 260 16.43 -4.45 14.35
N GLY A 261 17.66 -4.33 14.83
CA GLY A 261 18.15 -3.05 15.33
C GLY A 261 18.19 -2.01 14.20
N SER A 262 17.98 -0.73 14.53
CA SER A 262 17.75 0.34 13.55
C SER A 262 18.84 0.48 12.46
N LYS A 263 20.08 0.07 12.74
CA LYS A 263 21.19 0.09 11.74
C LYS A 263 21.02 -0.91 10.58
N SER A 264 20.23 -1.97 10.79
CA SER A 264 19.99 -3.02 9.81
C SER A 264 18.61 -2.90 9.15
N HIS A 265 17.91 -1.79 9.39
CA HIS A 265 16.52 -1.56 9.00
C HIS A 265 16.35 -0.42 7.97
N THR A 266 17.40 -0.15 7.19
CA THR A 266 17.45 0.96 6.22
C THR A 266 16.53 0.77 5.00
N ASN A 267 15.95 -0.42 4.84
CA ASN A 267 15.09 -0.82 3.72
C ASN A 267 13.79 -0.03 3.62
N ALA A 268 13.24 0.29 4.79
CA ALA A 268 11.99 1.00 4.95
C ALA A 268 12.21 2.35 5.64
N ASP A 269 13.25 2.48 6.48
CA ASP A 269 13.63 3.73 7.18
C ASP A 269 13.75 4.89 6.19
N GLY A 270 12.79 5.79 6.25
CA GLY A 270 12.61 6.93 5.35
C GLY A 270 11.17 7.06 4.85
N LEU A 271 10.47 5.95 4.62
CA LEU A 271 9.09 5.97 4.12
C LEU A 271 8.13 6.66 5.10
N SER A 272 8.36 6.49 6.41
CA SER A 272 7.60 7.12 7.48
C SER A 272 8.02 8.57 7.76
N ARG A 273 9.24 8.95 7.34
CA ARG A 273 9.83 10.29 7.50
C ARG A 273 9.38 11.27 6.42
N TRP A 274 9.02 10.77 5.23
CA TRP A 274 8.34 11.54 4.18
C TRP A 274 7.06 10.83 3.71
N PRO A 275 6.07 10.74 4.60
CA PRO A 275 4.84 10.07 4.30
C PRO A 275 4.04 10.87 3.26
N LEU A 276 3.38 10.15 2.34
CA LEU A 276 2.42 10.78 1.44
C LEU A 276 1.20 11.30 2.21
N ASP A 277 0.60 12.38 1.70
CA ASP A 277 -0.62 12.95 2.28
C ASP A 277 -1.72 11.88 2.39
N ASN A 278 -2.43 11.88 3.50
CA ASN A 278 -3.55 10.96 3.72
C ASN A 278 -4.82 11.46 3.01
N VAL A 279 -4.80 11.46 1.68
CA VAL A 279 -5.89 11.89 0.79
C VAL A 279 -6.29 10.77 -0.16
N LYS A 280 -7.52 10.81 -0.69
CA LYS A 280 -8.07 9.76 -1.60
C LYS A 280 -7.20 9.44 -2.83
N ARG A 281 -6.32 10.36 -3.24
CA ARG A 281 -5.37 10.15 -4.34
C ARG A 281 -4.21 9.23 -3.96
N ASN A 282 -3.86 9.17 -2.67
CA ASN A 282 -2.88 8.24 -2.15
C ASN A 282 -3.47 6.82 -2.18
N PRO A 283 -2.85 5.85 -2.86
CA PRO A 283 -3.31 4.46 -2.86
C PRO A 283 -3.39 3.85 -1.46
N ALA A 284 -2.56 4.34 -0.53
CA ALA A 284 -2.51 3.91 0.85
C ALA A 284 -3.45 4.73 1.77
N TYR A 285 -4.37 5.51 1.18
CA TYR A 285 -5.34 6.34 1.90
C TYR A 285 -6.11 5.55 2.95
N ASP A 286 -6.23 6.16 4.12
CA ASP A 286 -6.95 5.60 5.25
C ASP A 286 -7.91 6.68 5.80
N PRO A 287 -9.23 6.55 5.60
CA PRO A 287 -10.17 7.60 5.99
C PRO A 287 -10.23 7.78 7.51
N GLU A 288 -10.49 9.01 7.96
CA GLU A 288 -10.91 9.20 9.35
C GLU A 288 -12.30 8.60 9.53
N VAL A 289 -12.35 7.43 10.16
CA VAL A 289 -13.60 6.88 10.66
C VAL A 289 -13.84 7.59 11.98
N ALA A 290 -14.74 8.58 11.99
CA ALA A 290 -15.30 9.07 13.25
C ALA A 290 -15.77 7.83 14.03
N PRO A 291 -15.41 7.66 15.32
CA PRO A 291 -15.89 6.52 16.06
C PRO A 291 -17.41 6.59 16.01
N LYS A 292 -18.03 5.71 15.22
CA LYS A 292 -19.41 5.31 15.45
C LYS A 292 -19.32 4.54 16.76
N ILE A 293 -19.33 5.28 17.86
CA ILE A 293 -19.74 4.73 19.13
C ILE A 293 -21.18 4.32 18.83
N PRO A 294 -21.53 3.02 18.78
CA PRO A 294 -22.92 2.69 18.96
C PRO A 294 -23.18 3.18 20.39
N ILE A 295 -23.71 4.38 20.55
CA ILE A 295 -24.19 4.79 21.87
C ILE A 295 -25.38 3.86 22.06
N PRO A 296 -25.29 2.81 22.89
CA PRO A 296 -26.48 2.08 23.24
C PRO A 296 -27.15 3.02 24.24
N PHE A 297 -27.91 4.01 23.76
CA PHE A 297 -28.86 4.64 24.64
C PHE A 297 -29.86 3.55 24.97
N ILE A 298 -29.67 2.94 26.14
CA ILE A 298 -30.77 2.32 26.85
C ILE A 298 -31.66 3.50 27.24
N GLU A 299 -32.62 3.81 26.39
CA GLU A 299 -33.73 4.66 26.79
C GLU A 299 -34.51 3.87 27.85
N ILE A 300 -34.27 4.18 29.13
CA ILE A 300 -35.14 3.70 30.19
C ILE A 300 -36.43 4.50 30.06
N ASP A 301 -37.31 4.04 29.18
CA ASP A 301 -38.67 4.52 29.15
C ASP A 301 -39.30 4.17 30.51
N ARG A 302 -39.60 5.19 31.31
CA ARG A 302 -40.27 5.02 32.61
C ARG A 302 -41.72 4.55 32.46
N LYS A 303 -42.18 4.21 31.25
CA LYS A 303 -43.45 3.54 31.03
C LYS A 303 -43.22 2.17 30.40
N LYS A 304 -43.63 1.13 31.13
CA LYS A 304 -43.79 -0.23 30.64
C LYS A 304 -44.54 -0.21 29.29
N ASN A 305 -43.84 -0.49 28.19
CA ASN A 305 -44.26 -1.38 27.10
C ASN A 305 -43.19 -1.40 26.00
N PHE A 306 -42.48 -2.52 25.89
CA PHE A 306 -41.52 -2.76 24.82
C PHE A 306 -42.22 -2.81 23.46
N ARG A 307 -41.83 -1.93 22.54
CA ARG A 307 -41.99 -2.14 21.09
C ARG A 307 -40.68 -1.80 20.41
N PHE A 308 -40.14 -2.78 19.67
CA PHE A 308 -39.04 -2.54 18.73
C PHE A 308 -39.63 -1.81 17.52
N SER A 309 -39.06 -0.66 17.15
CA SER A 309 -39.35 -0.02 15.86
C SER A 309 -38.11 -0.10 14.99
N GLU A 310 -38.25 -0.73 13.83
CA GLU A 310 -37.27 -0.68 12.74
C GLU A 310 -37.47 0.63 11.99
N SER A 311 -36.42 1.44 11.86
CA SER A 311 -36.45 2.60 10.98
C SER A 311 -36.19 2.15 9.55
N ALA A 312 -37.23 2.18 8.73
CA ALA A 312 -37.13 2.08 7.28
C ALA A 312 -36.61 3.41 6.68
N PRO A 313 -35.94 3.39 5.52
CA PRO A 313 -35.42 4.59 4.88
C PRO A 313 -36.55 5.40 4.23
N GLU A 314 -36.62 6.70 4.52
CA GLU A 314 -37.55 7.62 3.85
C GLU A 314 -37.21 7.72 2.36
N SER A 315 -38.13 7.25 1.53
CA SER A 315 -38.18 7.46 0.10
C SER A 315 -39.31 8.43 -0.23
N GLY A 316 -38.95 9.54 -0.88
CA GLY A 316 -39.68 10.23 -1.94
C GLY A 316 -41.14 10.68 -1.79
N THR A 317 -41.32 11.97 -2.14
CA THR A 317 -42.43 12.59 -2.92
C THR A 317 -43.72 13.01 -2.18
N PRO A 318 -44.61 13.87 -2.74
CA PRO A 318 -44.48 14.89 -3.80
C PRO A 318 -45.14 16.28 -3.49
N ASP A 319 -44.85 17.23 -4.37
CA ASP A 319 -45.66 18.34 -4.93
C ASP A 319 -47.08 18.65 -4.37
N SER A 320 -47.32 19.91 -4.00
CA SER A 320 -48.58 20.65 -4.27
C SER A 320 -48.41 22.14 -4.01
N GLY A 321 -48.70 22.96 -5.03
CA GLY A 321 -48.51 24.40 -5.02
C GLY A 321 -49.61 25.21 -4.32
N ASN A 322 -49.36 26.51 -4.21
CA ASN A 322 -50.40 27.52 -4.39
C ASN A 322 -49.79 28.88 -4.76
N THR A 323 -50.59 29.63 -5.51
CA THR A 323 -50.32 30.84 -6.28
C THR A 323 -50.39 32.15 -5.47
N ASP A 324 -50.16 33.26 -6.19
CA ASP A 324 -50.53 34.66 -5.91
C ASP A 324 -49.43 35.54 -5.25
N SER A 325 -48.71 36.40 -6.01
CA SER A 325 -49.03 37.81 -6.39
C SER A 325 -49.03 38.74 -5.16
N GLU A 326 -48.41 39.92 -5.03
CA GLU A 326 -48.00 41.06 -5.87
C GLU A 326 -46.81 41.74 -5.12
N GLY A 327 -45.84 42.39 -5.76
CA GLY A 327 -45.91 43.83 -6.08
C GLY A 327 -45.15 44.71 -5.08
N THR A 328 -43.88 45.03 -5.37
CA THR A 328 -43.30 46.39 -5.53
C THR A 328 -41.82 46.31 -5.85
#